data_AF-A0A952TCG6-F1
#
_entry.id   AF-A0A952TCG6-F1
#
_cell.length_a   1.000
_cell.length_b   1.000
_cell.length_c   1.000
_cell.angle_alpha   90.00
_cell.angle_beta   90.00
_cell.angle_gamma   90.00
#
_symmetry.space_group_name_H-M   'P 1'
#
loop_
_entity.id
_entity.type
_entity.pdbx_description
1 polymer ?
#
loop_
_entity_poly.entity_id
_entity_poly.type
_entity_poly.pdbx_seq_one_letter_code
_entity_poly.pdbx_strand_id
1 'polypeptide(L)'
;NTEEREIRKKSDLELADFINKSSIEEFITYWKNQPLFHSQNQLPKMKKDELAERMKSLNKLGLINSLKAFGTGVMQSKWNFICELTVPTLLITGSLDNKFTSINMEMNKLIKNSVHQTIAEVGHNVHIEKPKEFVNLVISFLKTHLN
;
A
#
# COMPACT_ATOMS: atom_id res chain seq x y z
N ASN A 1 -13.24 11.25 4.89
CA ASN A 1 -13.12 12.71 4.93
C ASN A 1 -13.20 13.25 3.49
N THR A 2 -14.10 14.19 3.20
CA THR A 2 -14.29 14.75 1.84
C THR A 2 -13.11 15.62 1.42
N GLU A 3 -12.54 16.39 2.35
CA GLU A 3 -11.42 17.29 2.06
C GLU A 3 -10.14 16.52 1.69
N GLU A 4 -9.76 15.51 2.49
CA GLU A 4 -8.63 14.63 2.18
C GLU A 4 -8.77 13.94 0.82
N ARG A 5 -10.01 13.63 0.40
CA ARG A 5 -10.27 13.00 -0.90
C ARG A 5 -10.03 13.97 -2.04
N GLU A 6 -10.48 15.21 -1.94
CA GLU A 6 -10.23 16.23 -2.97
C GLU A 6 -8.73 16.57 -3.05
N ILE A 7 -8.04 16.69 -1.90
CA ILE A 7 -6.58 16.87 -1.86
C ILE A 7 -5.89 15.69 -2.57
N ARG A 8 -6.29 14.46 -2.24
CA ARG A 8 -5.71 13.27 -2.87
C ARG A 8 -6.00 13.22 -4.37
N LYS A 9 -7.22 13.53 -4.80
CA LYS A 9 -7.61 13.56 -6.22
C LYS A 9 -6.76 14.55 -7.00
N LYS A 10 -6.55 15.76 -6.47
CA LYS A 10 -5.67 16.76 -7.07
C LYS A 10 -4.23 16.25 -7.18
N SER A 11 -3.69 15.69 -6.09
CA SER A 11 -2.34 15.11 -6.05
C SER A 11 -2.16 13.95 -7.06
N ASP A 12 -3.16 13.08 -7.20
CA ASP A 12 -3.13 11.97 -8.17
C ASP A 12 -3.14 12.49 -9.62
N LEU A 13 -3.88 13.57 -9.91
CA LEU A 13 -3.88 14.23 -11.23
C LEU A 13 -2.54 14.91 -11.54
N GLU A 14 -1.96 15.62 -10.57
CA GLU A 14 -0.63 16.24 -10.71
C GLU A 14 0.45 15.18 -10.95
N LEU A 15 0.38 14.06 -10.24
CA LEU A 15 1.29 12.93 -10.44
C LEU A 15 1.12 12.29 -11.81
N ALA A 16 -0.12 12.14 -12.28
CA ALA A 16 -0.40 11.64 -13.62
C ALA A 16 0.19 12.55 -14.71
N ASP A 17 0.07 13.88 -14.55
CA ASP A 17 0.68 14.84 -15.45
C ASP A 17 2.21 14.81 -15.41
N PHE A 18 2.80 14.62 -14.23
CA PHE A 18 4.24 14.41 -14.08
C PHE A 18 4.72 13.15 -14.81
N ILE A 19 4.05 12.00 -14.61
CA ILE A 19 4.39 10.76 -15.33
C ILE A 19 4.30 10.96 -16.85
N ASN A 20 3.30 11.71 -17.32
CA ASN A 20 3.13 11.98 -18.74
C ASN A 20 4.32 12.77 -19.33
N LYS A 21 4.85 13.74 -18.58
CA LYS A 21 5.91 14.67 -19.02
C LYS A 21 7.34 14.16 -18.78
N SER A 22 7.53 13.27 -17.81
CA SER A 22 8.85 12.78 -17.38
C SER A 22 9.24 11.44 -18.00
N SER A 23 10.49 11.00 -17.91
CA SER A 23 10.85 9.60 -18.19
C SER A 23 10.31 8.65 -17.11
N ILE A 24 10.32 7.35 -17.37
CA ILE A 24 9.93 6.38 -16.32
C ILE A 24 10.96 6.37 -15.17
N GLU A 25 12.24 6.59 -15.47
CA GLU A 25 13.32 6.66 -14.49
C GLU A 25 13.19 7.87 -13.55
N GLU A 26 12.82 9.02 -14.09
CA GLU A 26 12.51 10.23 -13.31
C GLU A 26 11.33 9.99 -12.37
N PHE A 27 10.26 9.35 -12.87
CA PHE A 27 9.13 8.96 -12.05
C PHE A 27 9.53 7.99 -10.94
N ILE A 28 10.30 6.95 -11.24
CA ILE A 28 10.76 5.96 -10.26
C ILE A 28 11.59 6.65 -9.16
N THR A 29 12.48 7.55 -9.55
CA THR A 29 13.34 8.29 -8.61
C THR A 29 12.48 9.15 -7.68
N TYR A 30 11.52 9.89 -8.23
CA TYR A 30 10.56 10.66 -7.43
C TYR A 30 9.72 9.77 -6.50
N TRP A 31 9.21 8.64 -7.02
CA TRP A 31 8.30 7.76 -6.30
C TRP A 31 8.97 7.04 -5.13
N LYS A 32 10.19 6.50 -5.34
CA LYS A 32 10.93 5.80 -4.28
C LYS A 32 11.37 6.71 -3.13
N ASN A 33 11.48 8.01 -3.38
CA ASN A 33 11.85 9.00 -2.37
C ASN A 33 10.66 9.55 -1.57
N GLN A 34 9.44 9.05 -1.82
CA GLN A 34 8.28 9.43 -1.03
C GLN A 34 8.44 8.98 0.44
N PRO A 35 8.00 9.77 1.44
CA PRO A 35 8.11 9.41 2.85
C PRO A 35 7.52 8.04 3.20
N LEU A 36 6.47 7.62 2.48
CA LEU A 36 5.81 6.31 2.67
C LEU A 36 6.76 5.12 2.49
N PHE A 37 7.79 5.26 1.65
CA PHE A 37 8.74 4.19 1.32
C PHE A 37 10.10 4.36 2.00
N HIS A 38 10.24 5.29 2.96
CA HIS A 38 11.54 5.62 3.55
C HIS A 38 12.22 4.42 4.24
N SER A 39 11.45 3.51 4.85
CA SER A 39 11.98 2.27 5.46
C SER A 39 12.71 1.38 4.45
N GLN A 40 12.32 1.42 3.17
CA GLN A 40 12.96 0.64 2.11
C GLN A 40 14.40 1.08 1.84
N ASN A 41 14.84 2.24 2.34
CA ASN A 41 16.25 2.64 2.26
C ASN A 41 17.18 1.67 2.99
N GLN A 42 16.67 0.98 4.03
CA GLN A 42 17.39 -0.03 4.81
C GLN A 42 17.53 -1.37 4.08
N LEU A 43 16.81 -1.57 2.97
CA LEU A 43 16.92 -2.79 2.17
C LEU A 43 18.33 -2.93 1.57
N PRO A 44 18.81 -4.17 1.38
CA PRO A 44 20.02 -4.44 0.62
C PRO A 44 19.98 -3.81 -0.77
N LYS A 45 21.12 -3.33 -1.26
CA LYS A 45 21.26 -2.69 -2.58
C LYS A 45 20.64 -3.55 -3.70
N MET A 46 20.95 -4.84 -3.71
CA MET A 46 20.39 -5.82 -4.67
C MET A 46 18.86 -5.80 -4.70
N LYS A 47 18.19 -5.72 -3.54
CA LYS A 47 16.73 -5.65 -3.46
C LYS A 47 16.20 -4.31 -3.96
N LYS A 48 16.85 -3.21 -3.63
CA LYS A 48 16.48 -1.88 -4.13
C LYS A 48 16.60 -1.77 -5.65
N ASP A 49 17.59 -2.44 -6.24
CA ASP A 49 17.81 -2.49 -7.68
C ASP A 49 16.77 -3.39 -8.37
N GLU A 50 16.47 -4.57 -7.81
CA GLU A 50 15.38 -5.45 -8.27
C GLU A 50 14.03 -4.70 -8.33
N LEU A 51 13.70 -3.94 -7.29
CA LEU A 51 12.49 -3.12 -7.26
C LEU A 51 12.50 -2.03 -8.32
N ALA A 52 13.65 -1.38 -8.55
CA ALA A 52 13.78 -0.35 -9.58
C ALA A 52 13.57 -0.94 -10.99
N GLU A 53 14.19 -2.08 -11.30
CA GLU A 53 14.01 -2.76 -12.59
C GLU A 53 12.56 -3.19 -12.81
N ARG A 54 11.91 -3.73 -11.78
CA ARG A 54 10.48 -4.06 -11.85
C ARG A 54 9.61 -2.82 -12.11
N MET A 55 9.97 -1.65 -11.57
CA MET A 55 9.22 -0.43 -11.84
C MET A 55 9.48 0.12 -13.25
N LYS A 56 10.67 -0.09 -13.82
CA LYS A 56 10.99 0.33 -15.20
C LYS A 56 10.16 -0.41 -16.25
N SER A 57 9.72 -1.64 -15.95
CA SER A 57 8.85 -2.41 -16.84
C SER A 57 7.38 -1.99 -16.79
N LEU A 58 7.01 -1.01 -15.95
CA LEU A 58 5.64 -0.51 -15.88
C LEU A 58 5.28 0.33 -17.11
N ASN A 59 4.04 0.17 -17.57
CA ASN A 59 3.50 0.97 -18.65
C ASN A 59 3.06 2.35 -18.15
N LYS A 60 3.63 3.43 -18.70
CA LYS A 60 3.32 4.82 -18.29
C LYS A 60 1.85 5.18 -18.43
N LEU A 61 1.20 4.81 -19.54
CA LEU A 61 -0.23 5.06 -19.74
C LEU A 61 -1.07 4.28 -18.71
N GLY A 62 -0.67 3.05 -18.38
CA GLY A 62 -1.27 2.26 -17.32
C GLY A 62 -1.22 2.94 -15.95
N LEU A 63 -0.06 3.52 -15.59
CA LEU A 63 0.10 4.27 -14.34
C LEU A 63 -0.79 5.52 -14.31
N ILE A 64 -0.79 6.31 -15.37
CA ILE A 64 -1.61 7.52 -15.51
C ILE A 64 -3.11 7.18 -15.37
N ASN A 65 -3.57 6.15 -16.08
CA ASN A 65 -4.97 5.74 -16.04
C ASN A 65 -5.35 5.18 -14.67
N SER A 66 -4.44 4.45 -14.01
CA SER A 66 -4.64 3.95 -12.65
C SER A 66 -4.87 5.09 -11.65
N LEU A 67 -4.03 6.14 -11.70
CA LEU A 67 -4.19 7.32 -10.84
C LEU A 67 -5.52 8.04 -11.09
N LYS A 68 -5.89 8.23 -12.37
CA LYS A 68 -7.10 8.95 -12.77
C LYS A 68 -8.40 8.21 -12.41
N ALA A 69 -8.42 6.89 -12.54
CA ALA A 69 -9.65 6.10 -12.39
C ALA A 69 -9.75 5.35 -11.05
N PHE A 70 -8.62 4.98 -10.45
CA PHE A 70 -8.55 4.11 -9.27
C PHE A 70 -7.79 4.74 -8.09
N GLY A 71 -7.42 6.02 -8.18
CA GLY A 71 -6.84 6.78 -7.08
C GLY A 71 -7.77 6.86 -5.86
N THR A 72 -7.19 6.90 -4.66
CA THR A 72 -7.97 6.91 -3.40
C THR A 72 -8.82 8.17 -3.21
N GLY A 73 -8.54 9.24 -3.96
CA GLY A 73 -9.38 10.45 -4.00
C GLY A 73 -10.69 10.26 -4.77
N VAL A 74 -10.68 9.42 -5.82
CA VAL A 74 -11.85 9.17 -6.68
C VAL A 74 -12.61 7.90 -6.28
N MET A 75 -11.94 6.91 -5.69
CA MET A 75 -12.55 5.66 -5.25
C MET A 75 -13.68 5.92 -4.25
N GLN A 76 -14.87 5.34 -4.49
CA GLN A 76 -15.97 5.44 -3.54
C GLN A 76 -15.56 4.87 -2.17
N SER A 77 -15.86 5.60 -1.11
CA SER A 77 -15.56 5.16 0.26
C SER A 77 -16.23 3.83 0.55
N LYS A 78 -15.48 2.87 1.08
CA LYS A 78 -16.00 1.55 1.49
C LYS A 78 -16.15 1.37 3.00
N TRP A 79 -15.86 2.40 3.80
CA TRP A 79 -15.93 2.35 5.27
C TRP A 79 -17.30 1.92 5.81
N ASN A 80 -18.39 2.30 5.15
CA ASN A 80 -19.74 1.89 5.59
C ASN A 80 -20.09 0.44 5.21
N PHE A 81 -19.29 -0.20 4.34
CA PHE A 81 -19.53 -1.56 3.84
C PHE A 81 -18.57 -2.59 4.46
N ILE A 82 -17.44 -2.17 5.04
CA ILE A 82 -16.50 -3.14 5.62
C ILE A 82 -17.07 -3.89 6.83
N CYS A 83 -18.08 -3.33 7.51
CA CYS A 83 -18.78 -4.03 8.59
C CYS A 83 -19.65 -5.20 8.10
N GLU A 84 -19.98 -5.23 6.80
CA GLU A 84 -20.72 -6.33 6.16
C GLU A 84 -19.80 -7.52 5.83
N LEU A 85 -18.48 -7.36 5.94
CA LEU A 85 -17.53 -8.46 5.72
C LEU A 85 -17.68 -9.53 6.80
N THR A 86 -18.15 -10.71 6.39
CA THR A 86 -18.33 -11.88 7.27
C THR A 86 -17.20 -12.89 7.16
N VAL A 87 -16.40 -12.82 6.10
CA VAL A 87 -15.24 -13.71 5.90
C VAL A 87 -14.13 -13.40 6.91
N PRO A 88 -13.40 -14.41 7.40
CA PRO A 88 -12.19 -14.19 8.19
C PRO A 88 -11.25 -13.23 7.45
N THR A 89 -10.76 -12.20 8.14
CA THR A 89 -9.92 -11.16 7.53
C THR A 89 -8.62 -10.95 8.32
N LEU A 90 -7.48 -11.07 7.65
CA LEU A 90 -6.17 -10.72 8.22
C LEU A 90 -5.76 -9.33 7.72
N LEU A 91 -5.56 -8.39 8.64
CA LEU A 91 -5.00 -7.07 8.37
C LEU A 91 -3.53 -7.07 8.80
N ILE A 92 -2.61 -6.66 7.92
CA ILE A 92 -1.17 -6.62 8.22
C ILE A 92 -0.64 -5.21 7.95
N THR A 93 0.09 -4.64 8.91
CA THR A 93 0.85 -3.38 8.73
C THR A 93 2.27 -3.50 9.23
N GLY A 94 3.13 -2.57 8.81
CA GLY A 94 4.44 -2.38 9.41
C GLY A 94 4.40 -1.35 10.52
N SER A 95 5.17 -1.55 11.59
CA SER A 95 5.18 -0.67 12.76
C SER A 95 5.67 0.75 12.47
N LEU A 96 6.37 0.98 11.35
CA LEU A 96 6.83 2.30 10.92
C LEU A 96 5.80 3.03 10.04
N ASP A 97 4.74 2.34 9.61
CA ASP A 97 3.64 2.93 8.85
C ASP A 97 2.49 3.31 9.79
N ASN A 98 2.67 4.41 10.52
CA ASN A 98 1.71 4.90 11.50
C ASN A 98 0.32 5.15 10.87
N LYS A 99 0.29 5.74 9.66
CA LYS A 99 -0.95 6.08 8.98
C LYS A 99 -1.79 4.84 8.70
N PHE A 100 -1.21 3.84 8.04
CA PHE A 100 -1.97 2.64 7.69
C PHE A 100 -2.19 1.71 8.88
N THR A 101 -1.32 1.76 9.90
CA THR A 101 -1.57 1.07 11.18
C THR A 101 -2.81 1.63 11.87
N SER A 102 -2.96 2.96 11.98
CA SER A 102 -4.18 3.56 12.54
C SER A 102 -5.42 3.24 11.69
N ILE A 103 -5.31 3.28 10.37
CA ILE A 103 -6.42 2.87 9.47
C ILE A 103 -6.83 1.42 9.73
N ASN A 104 -5.87 0.48 9.81
CA ASN A 104 -6.17 -0.93 10.05
C ASN A 104 -6.72 -1.19 11.46
N MET A 105 -6.33 -0.40 12.46
CA MET A 105 -6.96 -0.46 13.79
C MET A 105 -8.44 -0.08 13.73
N GLU A 106 -8.80 0.97 12.99
CA GLU A 106 -10.21 1.35 12.80
C GLU A 106 -10.97 0.32 11.96
N MET A 107 -10.35 -0.22 10.90
CA MET A 107 -10.95 -1.32 10.14
C MET A 107 -11.20 -2.55 11.01
N ASN A 108 -10.26 -2.88 11.91
CA ASN A 108 -10.36 -4.04 12.79
C ASN A 108 -11.48 -3.91 13.83
N LYS A 109 -11.87 -2.69 14.20
CA LYS A 109 -13.04 -2.44 15.07
C LYS A 109 -14.37 -2.68 14.35
N LEU A 110 -14.39 -2.51 13.03
CA LEU A 110 -15.60 -2.57 12.21
C LEU A 110 -15.83 -3.92 11.56
N ILE A 111 -14.77 -4.61 11.14
CA ILE A 111 -14.86 -5.93 10.51
C ILE A 111 -15.08 -6.98 11.61
N LYS A 112 -16.17 -7.73 11.51
CA LYS A 112 -16.60 -8.65 12.57
C LYS A 112 -15.58 -9.75 12.89
N ASN A 113 -14.95 -10.30 11.86
CA ASN A 113 -14.06 -11.45 11.95
C ASN A 113 -12.64 -11.09 11.50
N SER A 114 -12.11 -9.96 11.96
CA SER A 114 -10.74 -9.55 11.62
C SER A 114 -9.74 -9.71 12.76
N VAL A 115 -8.48 -9.90 12.37
CA VAL A 115 -7.32 -9.76 13.25
C VAL A 115 -6.32 -8.82 12.59
N HIS A 116 -5.81 -7.86 13.35
CA HIS A 116 -4.73 -6.96 12.91
C HIS A 116 -3.40 -7.39 13.51
N GLN A 117 -2.43 -7.63 12.64
CA GLN A 117 -1.05 -7.98 12.99
C GLN A 117 -0.10 -6.87 12.50
N THR A 118 0.82 -6.45 13.38
CA THR A 118 1.83 -5.45 13.05
C THR A 118 3.20 -6.12 13.04
N ILE A 119 3.95 -5.97 11.95
CA ILE A 119 5.33 -6.46 11.82
C ILE A 119 6.28 -5.34 12.26
N ALA A 120 7.19 -5.65 13.17
CA ALA A 120 8.12 -4.67 13.74
C ALA A 120 9.19 -4.23 12.73
N GLU A 121 9.64 -2.97 12.85
CA GLU A 121 10.79 -2.38 12.14
C GLU A 121 10.65 -2.30 10.61
N VAL A 122 9.42 -2.32 10.10
CA VAL A 122 9.15 -2.19 8.67
C VAL A 122 8.08 -1.15 8.41
N GLY A 123 8.11 -0.57 7.22
CA GLY A 123 7.14 0.42 6.77
C GLY A 123 6.01 -0.20 5.96
N HIS A 124 5.71 0.43 4.83
CA HIS A 124 4.49 0.16 4.06
C HIS A 124 4.49 -1.22 3.39
N ASN A 125 5.61 -1.64 2.81
CA ASN A 125 5.67 -2.87 2.01
C ASN A 125 6.23 -4.03 2.82
N VAL A 126 5.48 -4.43 3.85
CA VAL A 126 5.86 -5.51 4.80
C VAL A 126 6.35 -6.80 4.13
N HIS A 127 5.72 -7.19 3.02
CA HIS A 127 6.05 -8.41 2.27
C HIS A 127 7.38 -8.32 1.50
N ILE A 128 7.86 -7.09 1.23
CA ILE A 128 9.17 -6.83 0.63
C ILE A 128 10.23 -6.72 1.74
N GLU A 129 9.90 -6.04 2.83
CA GLU A 129 10.85 -5.71 3.89
C GLU A 129 11.14 -6.89 4.83
N LYS A 130 10.13 -7.66 5.24
CA LYS A 130 10.26 -8.86 6.06
C LYS A 130 9.42 -10.02 5.47
N PRO A 131 9.81 -10.56 4.31
CA PRO A 131 9.01 -11.56 3.57
C PRO A 131 8.70 -12.81 4.39
N LYS A 132 9.65 -13.30 5.19
CA LYS A 132 9.45 -14.50 6.02
C LYS A 132 8.37 -14.29 7.09
N GLU A 133 8.38 -13.14 7.77
CA GLU A 133 7.39 -12.82 8.80
C GLU A 133 6.00 -12.63 8.18
N PHE A 134 5.92 -11.90 7.06
CA PHE A 134 4.68 -11.77 6.29
C PHE A 134 4.09 -13.13 5.90
N VAL A 135 4.90 -14.00 5.30
CA VAL A 135 4.48 -15.36 4.87
C VAL A 135 4.03 -16.19 6.07
N ASN A 136 4.74 -16.14 7.20
CA ASN A 136 4.36 -16.88 8.40
C ASN A 136 2.98 -16.44 8.93
N LEU A 137 2.69 -15.14 8.94
CA LEU A 137 1.38 -14.62 9.34
C LEU A 137 0.28 -15.12 8.41
N VAL A 138 0.50 -15.00 7.09
CA VAL A 138 -0.48 -15.48 6.10
C VAL A 138 -0.73 -16.98 6.24
N ILE A 139 0.31 -17.81 6.31
CA ILE A 139 0.16 -19.26 6.47
C ILE A 139 -0.56 -19.62 7.76
N SER A 140 -0.22 -18.97 8.88
CA SER A 140 -0.86 -19.23 10.17
C SER A 140 -2.35 -18.89 10.14
N PHE A 141 -2.70 -17.78 9.48
CA PHE A 141 -4.08 -17.37 9.29
C PHE A 141 -4.85 -18.33 8.36
N LEU A 142 -4.24 -18.77 7.26
CA LEU A 142 -4.87 -19.75 6.37
C LEU A 142 -5.11 -21.09 7.08
N LYS A 143 -4.13 -21.60 7.83
CA LYS A 143 -4.28 -22.86 8.59
C LYS A 143 -5.36 -22.83 9.66
N THR A 144 -5.73 -21.65 10.15
CA THR A 144 -6.79 -21.50 11.17
C THR A 144 -8.19 -21.36 10.57
N HIS A 145 -8.30 -21.12 9.25
CA HIS A 145 -9.58 -20.80 8.60
C HIS A 145 -9.86 -21.61 7.32
N LEU A 146 -8.87 -22.36 6.81
CA LEU A 146 -9.02 -23.35 5.77
C LEU A 146 -8.82 -24.72 6.42
N ASN A 147 -9.95 -25.39 6.68
CA ASN A 147 -10.00 -26.83 6.89
C ASN A 147 -10.19 -27.52 5.54
#